data_AF-M2V6Z8-F1
#
_entry.id   AF-M2V6Z8-F1
#
_cell.length_a   1.000
_cell.length_b   1.000
_cell.length_c   1.000
_cell.angle_alpha   90.00
_cell.angle_beta   90.00
_cell.angle_gamma   90.00
#
_symmetry.space_group_name_H-M   'P 1'
#
loop_
_entity.id
_entity.type
_entity.pdbx_description
1 polymer ?
#
loop_
_entity_poly.entity_id
_entity_poly.type
_entity_poly.pdbx_seq_one_letter_code
_entity_poly.pdbx_strand_id
1 'polypeptide(L)'
;MVGADAGYTGVEKRPEHEGREVIWQIAARRSTYKKLSKRSALYKAKRKIEKAKAQVRAKVEHPFRVIKRQFGYVKTRFRGLAKNTAQLVTLFALSNLWMARRHLLANAGEVRL
;
A
#
# COMPACT_ATOMS: atom_id res chain seq x y z
N MET A 1 1.15 14.05 7.79
CA MET A 1 1.97 12.84 8.04
C MET A 1 2.16 12.09 6.73
N VAL A 2 3.40 11.77 6.34
CA VAL A 2 3.72 11.12 5.06
C VAL A 2 4.46 9.82 5.33
N GLY A 3 3.95 8.70 4.80
CA GLY A 3 4.58 7.39 4.89
C GLY A 3 5.40 7.06 3.65
N ALA A 4 6.59 6.51 3.84
CA ALA A 4 7.48 6.15 2.72
C ALA A 4 8.28 4.87 3.03
N ASP A 5 8.80 4.22 1.99
CA ASP A 5 9.68 3.06 2.16
C ASP A 5 11.11 3.47 2.60
N ALA A 6 11.94 2.47 2.90
CA ALA A 6 13.28 2.67 3.43
C ALA A 6 14.27 3.37 2.46
N GLY A 7 13.92 3.50 1.18
CA GLY A 7 14.66 4.30 0.18
C GLY A 7 14.57 5.80 0.42
N TYR A 8 13.53 6.26 1.12
CA TYR A 8 13.33 7.67 1.48
C TYR A 8 13.97 8.05 2.83
N THR A 9 14.82 7.18 3.40
CA THR A 9 15.55 7.51 4.64
C THR A 9 16.36 8.80 4.43
N GLY A 10 16.14 9.82 5.27
CA GLY A 10 16.82 11.11 5.15
C GLY A 10 16.09 12.13 4.26
N VAL A 11 14.87 11.83 3.78
CA VAL A 11 14.03 12.78 3.02
C VAL A 11 13.81 14.08 3.79
N GLU A 12 13.69 14.00 5.12
CA GLU A 12 13.50 15.14 6.01
C GLU A 12 14.65 16.17 5.98
N LYS A 13 15.84 15.76 5.49
CA LYS A 13 17.04 16.61 5.44
C LYS A 13 17.26 17.28 4.10
N ARG A 14 16.38 17.04 3.12
CA ARG A 14 16.53 17.59 1.77
C ARG A 14 16.18 19.09 1.76
N PRO A 15 16.90 19.92 1.00
CA PRO A 15 16.63 21.36 0.92
C PRO A 15 15.21 21.66 0.41
N GLU A 16 14.66 20.79 -0.45
CA GLU A 16 13.28 20.88 -0.94
C GLU A 16 12.19 20.83 0.16
N HIS A 17 12.55 20.38 1.36
CA HIS A 17 11.64 20.21 2.50
C HIS A 17 12.00 21.10 3.68
N GLU A 18 12.96 22.00 3.51
CA GLU A 18 13.29 23.01 4.50
C GLU A 18 12.08 23.92 4.78
N GLY A 19 11.80 24.19 6.05
CA GLY A 19 10.63 24.98 6.48
C GLY A 19 9.28 24.26 6.37
N ARG A 20 9.21 22.99 5.96
CA ARG A 20 7.96 22.23 5.91
C ARG A 20 7.72 21.42 7.18
N GLU A 21 6.58 21.65 7.84
CA GLU A 21 6.13 20.84 8.97
C GLU A 21 5.51 19.52 8.50
N VAL A 22 6.35 18.51 8.28
CA VAL A 22 5.90 17.17 7.84
C VAL A 22 6.36 16.10 8.82
N ILE A 23 5.41 15.34 9.37
CA ILE A 23 5.70 14.12 10.14
C ILE A 23 5.99 12.98 9.17
N TRP A 24 7.27 12.60 9.06
CA TRP A 24 7.74 11.51 8.20
C TRP A 24 7.66 10.16 8.91
N GLN A 25 6.95 9.20 8.30
CA GLN A 25 6.82 7.82 8.75
C GLN A 25 7.53 6.88 7.78
N ILE A 26 8.86 6.93 7.80
CA ILE A 26 9.71 6.14 6.91
C ILE A 26 9.86 4.74 7.48
N ALA A 27 9.79 3.72 6.63
CA ALA A 27 10.00 2.33 7.03
C ALA A 27 11.46 2.12 7.48
N ALA A 28 11.66 1.60 8.70
CA ALA A 28 12.99 1.36 9.23
C ALA A 28 13.61 0.09 8.62
N ARG A 29 14.89 0.16 8.23
CA ARG A 29 15.62 -1.04 7.78
C ARG A 29 15.82 -1.99 8.96
N ARG A 30 15.59 -3.29 8.75
CA ARG A 30 15.74 -4.33 9.80
C ARG A 30 17.10 -4.30 10.50
N SER A 31 18.18 -3.94 9.77
CA SER A 31 19.54 -3.83 10.32
C SER A 31 19.67 -2.78 11.42
N THR A 32 18.88 -1.69 11.38
CA THR A 32 18.99 -0.56 12.34
C THR A 32 18.62 -0.96 13.76
N TYR A 33 17.62 -1.83 13.92
CA TYR A 33 17.16 -2.27 15.23
C TYR A 33 17.51 -3.73 15.55
N LYS A 34 18.14 -4.47 14.62
CA LYS A 34 18.67 -5.83 14.89
C LYS A 34 19.77 -5.84 15.95
N LYS A 35 20.49 -4.73 16.12
CA LYS A 35 21.53 -4.55 17.15
C LYS A 35 20.97 -4.53 18.59
N LEU A 36 19.67 -4.23 18.75
CA LEU A 36 19.01 -4.29 20.05
C LEU A 36 18.74 -5.76 20.42
N SER A 37 18.92 -6.10 21.70
CA SER A 37 18.52 -7.42 22.22
C SER A 37 17.04 -7.69 21.94
N LYS A 38 16.71 -8.88 21.43
CA LYS A 38 15.31 -9.28 21.15
C LYS A 38 14.42 -9.23 22.39
N ARG A 39 15.00 -9.37 23.58
CA ARG A 39 14.29 -9.30 24.87
C ARG A 39 14.00 -7.85 25.29
N SER A 40 14.72 -6.87 24.74
CA SER A 40 14.56 -5.44 25.05
C SER A 40 13.16 -4.93 24.68
N ALA A 41 12.58 -4.12 25.57
CA ALA A 41 11.33 -3.42 25.33
C ALA A 41 11.41 -2.52 24.08
N LEU A 42 12.54 -1.84 23.86
CA LEU A 42 12.77 -0.99 22.69
C LEU A 42 12.71 -1.76 21.37
N TYR A 43 13.29 -2.97 21.33
CA TYR A 43 13.22 -3.84 20.15
C TYR A 43 11.76 -4.22 19.83
N LYS A 44 11.01 -4.64 20.86
CA LYS A 44 9.61 -5.04 20.72
C LYS A 44 8.74 -3.87 20.27
N ALA A 45 8.94 -2.68 20.82
CA ALA A 45 8.23 -1.45 20.45
C ALA A 45 8.49 -1.09 18.99
N LYS A 46 9.77 -1.00 18.56
CA LYS A 46 10.13 -0.73 17.15
C LYS A 46 9.50 -1.75 16.20
N ARG A 47 9.55 -3.04 16.55
CA ARG A 47 8.93 -4.10 15.72
C ARG A 47 7.42 -3.92 15.57
N LYS A 48 6.71 -3.52 16.63
CA LYS A 48 5.26 -3.26 16.57
C LYS A 48 4.95 -2.08 15.64
N ILE A 49 5.72 -0.99 15.74
CA ILE A 49 5.57 0.19 14.87
C ILE A 49 5.77 -0.19 13.40
N GLU A 50 6.86 -0.89 13.08
CA GLU A 50 7.13 -1.30 11.69
C GLU A 50 6.10 -2.31 11.16
N LYS A 51 5.56 -3.19 12.04
CA LYS A 51 4.45 -4.07 11.67
C LYS A 51 3.19 -3.27 11.32
N ALA A 52 2.86 -2.25 12.09
CA ALA A 52 1.70 -1.39 11.83
C ALA A 52 1.87 -0.64 10.50
N LYS A 53 3.05 -0.06 10.22
CA LYS A 53 3.37 0.55 8.93
C LYS A 53 3.19 -0.44 7.77
N ALA A 54 3.69 -1.66 7.92
CA ALA A 54 3.54 -2.71 6.91
C ALA A 54 2.07 -3.13 6.70
N GLN A 55 1.26 -3.20 7.75
CA GLN A 55 -0.18 -3.50 7.63
C GLN A 55 -0.92 -2.43 6.84
N VAL A 56 -0.62 -1.15 7.07
CA VAL A 56 -1.21 -0.04 6.29
C VAL A 56 -0.82 -0.17 4.81
N ARG A 57 0.46 -0.45 4.53
CA ARG A 57 0.94 -0.68 3.15
C ARG A 57 0.22 -1.84 2.46
N ALA A 58 0.05 -2.96 3.16
CA ALA A 58 -0.60 -4.14 2.61
C ALA A 58 -2.04 -3.85 2.14
N LYS A 59 -2.77 -2.94 2.81
CA LYS A 59 -4.12 -2.53 2.38
C LYS A 59 -4.10 -1.86 1.01
N VAL A 60 -3.12 -0.99 0.76
CA VAL A 60 -2.99 -0.27 -0.52
C VAL A 60 -2.45 -1.19 -1.61
N GLU A 61 -1.50 -2.06 -1.28
CA GLU A 61 -0.90 -3.02 -2.23
C GLU A 61 -1.92 -4.08 -2.72
N HIS A 62 -2.98 -4.35 -1.94
CA HIS A 62 -3.98 -5.37 -2.28
C HIS A 62 -4.78 -5.05 -3.56
N PRO A 63 -5.43 -3.87 -3.73
CA PRO A 63 -6.05 -3.48 -5.00
C PRO A 63 -5.10 -3.56 -6.19
N PHE A 64 -3.84 -3.11 -6.05
CA PHE A 64 -2.86 -3.20 -7.13
C PHE A 64 -2.55 -4.65 -7.52
N ARG A 65 -2.47 -5.57 -6.55
CA ARG A 65 -2.32 -7.00 -6.82
C ARG A 65 -3.52 -7.52 -7.62
N VAL A 66 -4.74 -7.14 -7.23
CA VAL A 66 -5.96 -7.56 -7.93
C VAL A 66 -5.96 -7.09 -9.37
N ILE A 67 -5.70 -5.80 -9.59
CA ILE A 67 -5.62 -5.19 -10.93
C ILE A 67 -4.55 -5.87 -11.80
N LYS A 68 -3.36 -6.12 -11.23
CA LYS A 68 -2.26 -6.73 -12.00
C LYS A 68 -2.43 -8.23 -12.24
N ARG A 69 -2.98 -8.98 -11.30
CA ARG A 69 -3.00 -10.46 -11.33
C ARG A 69 -4.36 -11.02 -11.75
N GLN A 70 -5.47 -10.48 -11.26
CA GLN A 70 -6.82 -10.94 -11.63
C GLN A 70 -7.29 -10.30 -12.93
N PHE A 71 -7.04 -8.99 -13.11
CA PHE A 71 -7.45 -8.28 -14.33
C PHE A 71 -6.34 -8.16 -15.40
N GLY A 72 -5.14 -8.66 -15.12
CA GLY A 72 -4.05 -8.74 -16.11
C GLY A 72 -3.47 -7.39 -16.54
N TYR A 73 -3.69 -6.31 -15.80
CA TYR A 73 -3.16 -4.99 -16.15
C TYR A 73 -1.68 -4.88 -15.76
N VAL A 74 -0.80 -5.40 -16.61
CA VAL A 74 0.66 -5.43 -16.38
C VAL A 74 1.39 -4.30 -17.11
N LYS A 75 0.86 -3.83 -18.24
CA LYS A 75 1.43 -2.74 -19.06
C LYS A 75 0.32 -1.79 -19.53
N THR A 76 0.65 -0.51 -19.65
CA THR A 76 -0.17 0.49 -20.33
C THR A 76 -0.22 0.18 -21.83
N ARG A 77 -1.30 0.57 -22.51
CA ARG A 77 -1.41 0.43 -23.97
C ARG A 77 -1.10 1.77 -24.64
N PHE A 78 -0.48 1.74 -25.81
CA PHE A 78 -0.27 2.95 -26.63
C PHE A 78 -1.58 3.36 -27.33
N ARG A 79 -2.57 3.80 -26.54
CA ARG A 79 -3.91 4.23 -26.99
C ARG A 79 -4.29 5.65 -26.56
N GLY A 80 -3.34 6.39 -25.98
CA GLY A 80 -3.54 7.75 -25.45
C GLY A 80 -3.86 7.78 -23.96
N LEU A 81 -3.55 8.92 -23.32
CA LEU A 81 -3.71 9.12 -21.87
C LEU A 81 -5.16 8.96 -21.42
N ALA A 82 -6.11 9.59 -22.13
CA ALA A 82 -7.52 9.52 -21.79
C ALA A 82 -8.05 8.06 -21.72
N LYS A 83 -7.72 7.23 -22.72
CA LYS A 83 -8.16 5.82 -22.77
C LYS A 83 -7.50 4.99 -21.66
N ASN A 84 -6.22 5.20 -21.38
CA ASN A 84 -5.53 4.51 -20.30
C ASN A 84 -6.07 4.90 -18.92
N THR A 85 -6.36 6.19 -18.70
CA THR A 85 -6.96 6.69 -17.46
C THR A 85 -8.35 6.09 -17.24
N ALA A 86 -9.22 6.11 -18.26
CA ALA A 86 -10.54 5.51 -18.18
C ALA A 86 -10.47 4.01 -17.85
N GLN A 87 -9.54 3.27 -18.48
CA GLN A 87 -9.30 1.86 -18.17
C GLN A 87 -8.87 1.67 -16.70
N LEU A 88 -7.91 2.46 -16.21
CA LEU A 88 -7.44 2.37 -14.82
C LEU A 88 -8.57 2.63 -13.82
N VAL A 89 -9.33 3.72 -13.99
CA VAL A 89 -10.46 4.07 -13.12
C VAL A 89 -11.47 2.93 -13.07
N THR A 90 -11.79 2.36 -14.24
CA THR A 90 -12.72 1.22 -14.35
C THR A 90 -12.18 -0.01 -13.61
N LEU A 91 -10.89 -0.34 -13.77
CA LEU A 91 -10.25 -1.47 -13.09
C LEU A 91 -10.21 -1.29 -11.56
N PHE A 92 -10.04 -0.07 -11.06
CA PHE A 92 -10.14 0.21 -9.63
C PHE A 92 -11.56 0.01 -9.11
N ALA A 93 -12.59 0.47 -9.84
CA ALA A 93 -13.99 0.22 -9.47
C ALA A 93 -14.29 -1.29 -9.43
N LEU A 94 -13.87 -2.05 -10.45
CA LEU A 94 -14.02 -3.50 -10.50
C LEU A 94 -13.23 -4.21 -9.39
N SER A 95 -12.03 -3.71 -9.05
CA SER A 95 -11.25 -4.23 -7.93
C SER A 95 -12.00 -4.09 -6.61
N ASN A 96 -12.71 -2.98 -6.38
CA ASN A 96 -13.52 -2.80 -5.18
C ASN A 96 -14.63 -3.86 -5.08
N LEU A 97 -15.34 -4.11 -6.18
CA LEU A 97 -16.34 -5.18 -6.25
C LEU A 97 -15.72 -6.56 -6.00
N TRP A 98 -14.59 -6.85 -6.63
CA TRP A 98 -13.89 -8.12 -6.45
C TRP A 98 -13.45 -8.35 -5.00
N MET A 99 -12.99 -7.30 -4.31
CA MET A 99 -12.62 -7.38 -2.89
C MET A 99 -13.84 -7.61 -2.00
N ALA A 100 -14.98 -6.99 -2.32
CA ALA A 100 -16.24 -7.17 -1.60
C ALA A 100 -16.99 -8.46 -1.95
N ARG A 101 -16.53 -9.25 -2.95
CA ARG A 101 -17.26 -10.40 -3.50
C ARG A 101 -17.81 -11.38 -2.47
N ARG A 102 -17.10 -11.63 -1.36
CA ARG A 102 -17.57 -12.57 -0.33
C ARG A 102 -18.85 -12.06 0.34
N HIS A 103 -18.91 -10.76 0.62
CA HIS A 103 -20.09 -10.13 1.19
C HIS A 103 -21.21 -10.01 0.15
N LEU A 104 -20.87 -9.64 -1.09
CA LEU A 104 -21.84 -9.50 -2.17
C LEU A 104 -22.49 -10.83 -2.54
N LEU A 105 -21.72 -11.92 -2.62
CA LEU A 105 -22.23 -13.26 -2.94
C LEU A 105 -22.98 -13.90 -1.78
N ALA A 106 -22.62 -13.60 -0.53
CA ALA A 106 -23.37 -14.09 0.64
C ALA A 106 -24.77 -13.45 0.74
N ASN A 107 -24.93 -12.22 0.21
CA ASN A 107 -26.19 -11.49 0.20
C ASN A 107 -26.98 -11.64 -1.10
N ALA A 108 -26.36 -12.22 -2.15
CA ALA A 108 -27.06 -12.63 -3.35
C ALA A 108 -27.79 -13.93 -3.01
N GLY A 109 -29.08 -13.83 -2.66
CA GLY A 109 -29.95 -15.01 -2.54
C GLY A 109 -29.87 -15.88 -3.81
N GLU A 110 -30.31 -17.14 -3.71
CA GLU A 110 -30.25 -18.11 -4.81
C GLU A 110 -30.66 -17.45 -6.15
N VAL A 111 -29.69 -17.32 -7.04
CA VAL A 111 -29.95 -16.93 -8.43
C VAL A 111 -30.75 -18.09 -9.02
N ARG A 112 -32.07 -17.94 -9.06
CA ARG A 112 -32.93 -18.84 -9.82
C ARG A 112 -32.51 -18.73 -11.28
N LEU A 113 -31.81 -19.77 -11.75
CA LEU A 113 -31.62 -20.04 -13.18
C LEU A 113 -32.91 -20.60 -13.77
#